data_AF-A0A2I4AJW1-F1
#
_entry.id   AF-A0A2I4AJW1-F1
#
_cell.length_a   1.000
_cell.length_b   1.000
_cell.length_c   1.000
_cell.angle_alpha   90.00
_cell.angle_beta   90.00
_cell.angle_gamma   90.00
#
_symmetry.space_group_name_H-M   'P 1'
#
loop_
_entity.id
_entity.type
_entity.pdbx_description
1 polymer ?
#
loop_
_entity_poly.entity_id
_entity_poly.type
_entity_poly.pdbx_seq_one_letter_code
_entity_poly.pdbx_strand_id
1 'polypeptide(L)'
;GSHDIVDGNHRLVLGLIWTIILRFQIQDISVETEDNKEKRSAKDALLLWCQMKTAGYSNVNIHNFTTSWRDGMAFNALIHKHRPDLIDFDKLKKSNAHY
;
A
#
# COMPACT_ATOMS: atom_id res chain seq x y z
N GLY A 1 -4.86 -27.59 -7.10
CA GLY A 1 -5.09 -27.90 -8.53
C GLY A 1 -6.40 -27.30 -9.02
N SER A 2 -6.81 -27.56 -10.26
CA SER A 2 -8.08 -27.06 -10.80
C SER A 2 -9.31 -27.51 -10.01
N HIS A 3 -9.25 -28.71 -9.41
CA HIS A 3 -10.29 -29.23 -8.52
C HIS A 3 -10.55 -28.30 -7.32
N ASP A 4 -9.54 -27.74 -6.67
CA ASP A 4 -9.72 -26.85 -5.51
C ASP A 4 -10.52 -25.57 -5.84
N ILE A 5 -10.50 -25.14 -7.10
CA ILE A 5 -11.28 -24.00 -7.58
C ILE A 5 -12.74 -24.42 -7.77
N VAL A 6 -12.96 -25.57 -8.41
CA VAL A 6 -14.30 -26.12 -8.68
C VAL A 6 -15.00 -26.50 -7.37
N ASP A 7 -14.25 -27.04 -6.41
CA ASP A 7 -14.74 -27.48 -5.10
C ASP A 7 -14.94 -26.31 -4.12
N GLY A 8 -14.64 -25.07 -4.53
CA GLY A 8 -14.87 -23.88 -3.72
C GLY A 8 -13.97 -23.73 -2.51
N ASN A 9 -12.73 -24.24 -2.55
CA ASN A 9 -11.79 -24.08 -1.44
C ASN A 9 -11.33 -22.62 -1.33
N HIS A 10 -12.01 -21.84 -0.49
CA HIS A 10 -11.80 -20.40 -0.35
C HIS A 10 -10.34 -20.02 -0.08
N ARG A 11 -9.59 -20.81 0.69
CA ARG A 11 -8.19 -20.51 1.00
C ARG A 11 -7.31 -20.57 -0.25
N LEU A 12 -7.51 -21.59 -1.09
CA LEU A 12 -6.73 -21.78 -2.31
C LEU A 12 -7.20 -20.83 -3.42
N VAL A 13 -8.50 -20.55 -3.51
CA VAL A 13 -9.05 -19.54 -4.43
C VAL A 13 -8.49 -18.15 -4.09
N LEU A 14 -8.50 -17.74 -2.82
CA LEU A 14 -7.89 -16.47 -2.40
C LEU A 14 -6.39 -16.45 -2.64
N GLY A 15 -5.70 -17.56 -2.40
CA GLY A 15 -4.28 -17.70 -2.73
C GLY A 15 -4.00 -17.48 -4.22
N LEU A 16 -4.80 -18.06 -5.10
CA LEU A 16 -4.68 -17.89 -6.55
C LEU A 16 -4.94 -16.45 -6.98
N ILE A 17 -6.02 -15.82 -6.49
CA ILE A 17 -6.32 -14.42 -6.77
C ILE A 17 -5.17 -13.51 -6.31
N TRP A 18 -4.65 -13.76 -5.11
CA TRP A 18 -3.49 -13.03 -4.59
C TRP A 18 -2.25 -13.21 -5.48
N THR A 19 -1.95 -14.42 -5.96
CA THR A 19 -0.85 -14.66 -6.89
C THR A 19 -1.02 -13.89 -8.20
N ILE A 20 -2.24 -13.82 -8.74
CA ILE A 20 -2.54 -13.03 -9.95
C ILE A 20 -2.28 -11.54 -9.70
N ILE A 21 -2.80 -10.99 -8.60
CA ILE A 21 -2.57 -9.58 -8.22
C ILE A 21 -1.08 -9.31 -8.06
N LEU A 22 -0.37 -10.18 -7.34
CA LEU A 22 1.07 -10.06 -7.12
C LEU A 22 1.83 -10.04 -8.46
N ARG A 23 1.48 -10.94 -9.39
CA ARG A 23 2.20 -11.14 -10.65
C ARG A 23 1.99 -9.99 -11.65
N PHE A 24 0.79 -9.42 -11.69
CA PHE A 24 0.39 -8.44 -12.72
C PHE A 24 0.26 -7.00 -12.24
N GLN A 25 0.14 -6.75 -10.93
CA GLN A 25 -0.02 -5.39 -10.40
C GLN A 25 1.17 -4.96 -9.54
N ILE A 26 1.77 -5.90 -8.79
CA ILE A 26 2.79 -5.56 -7.79
C ILE A 26 4.20 -5.82 -8.33
N GLN A 27 4.46 -6.95 -9.00
CA GLN A 27 5.81 -7.40 -9.32
C GLN A 27 6.63 -6.42 -10.18
N ASP A 28 5.98 -5.60 -11.01
CA ASP A 28 6.65 -4.67 -11.91
C ASP A 28 6.97 -3.30 -11.26
N ILE A 29 6.63 -3.11 -9.98
CA ILE A 29 6.94 -1.88 -9.25
C ILE A 29 8.44 -1.82 -8.95
N SER A 30 9.08 -0.76 -9.43
CA SER A 30 10.45 -0.38 -9.10
C SER A 30 10.49 1.09 -8.68
N VAL A 31 11.39 1.43 -7.77
CA VAL A 31 11.64 2.79 -7.32
C VAL A 31 13.12 3.06 -7.46
N GLU A 32 13.46 4.11 -8.20
CA GLU A 32 14.84 4.54 -8.41
C GLU A 32 15.37 5.19 -7.13
N THR A 33 16.47 4.67 -6.59
CA THR A 33 17.23 5.28 -5.50
C THR A 33 18.66 5.53 -5.99
N GLU A 34 19.28 6.61 -5.53
CA GLU A 34 20.66 6.99 -5.91
C GLU A 34 21.67 5.87 -5.65
N ASP A 35 21.43 5.05 -4.61
CA ASP A 35 22.17 3.83 -4.34
C ASP A 35 21.60 2.65 -5.14
N ASN A 36 22.16 2.44 -6.33
CA ASN A 36 21.73 1.44 -7.32
C ASN A 36 22.12 -0.01 -6.94
N LYS A 37 21.84 -0.43 -5.70
CA LYS A 37 22.18 -1.77 -5.20
C LYS A 37 21.01 -2.43 -4.48
N GLU A 38 20.73 -3.63 -4.97
CA GLU A 38 19.69 -4.58 -4.57
C GLU A 38 18.32 -4.34 -5.21
N LYS A 39 17.88 -5.34 -5.99
CA LYS A 39 16.48 -5.51 -6.38
C LYS A 39 15.67 -5.68 -5.09
N ARG A 40 15.25 -4.57 -4.49
CA ARG A 40 14.26 -4.59 -3.41
C ARG A 40 13.03 -5.33 -3.95
N SER A 41 12.41 -6.17 -3.11
CA SER A 41 11.14 -6.79 -3.48
C SER A 41 10.18 -5.70 -3.93
N ALA A 42 9.34 -5.94 -4.92
CA ALA A 42 8.39 -4.93 -5.40
C ALA A 42 7.48 -4.40 -4.27
N LYS A 43 7.25 -5.23 -3.24
CA LYS A 43 6.61 -4.83 -1.98
C LYS A 43 7.42 -3.75 -1.22
N ASP A 44 8.73 -3.93 -1.09
CA ASP A 44 9.61 -2.98 -0.39
C ASP A 44 9.79 -1.69 -1.20
N ALA A 45 9.82 -1.82 -2.53
CA ALA A 45 9.80 -0.67 -3.44
C ALA A 45 8.49 0.14 -3.24
N LEU A 46 7.33 -0.51 -3.21
CA LEU A 46 6.06 0.16 -2.94
C LEU A 46 6.03 0.80 -1.54
N LEU A 47 6.58 0.12 -0.53
CA LEU A 47 6.64 0.67 0.83
C LEU A 47 7.50 1.94 0.87
N LEU A 48 8.66 1.91 0.22
CA LEU A 48 9.54 3.06 0.09
C LEU A 48 8.83 4.21 -0.64
N TRP A 49 8.13 3.92 -1.75
CA TRP A 49 7.37 4.93 -2.48
C TRP A 49 6.35 5.63 -1.58
N CYS A 50 5.60 4.85 -0.78
CA CYS A 50 4.65 5.40 0.18
C CYS A 50 5.33 6.35 1.16
N GLN A 51 6.45 5.92 1.76
CA GLN A 51 7.24 6.73 2.70
C GLN A 51 7.74 8.03 2.06
N MET A 52 8.28 7.96 0.84
CA MET A 52 8.76 9.13 0.11
C MET A 52 7.64 10.12 -0.21
N LYS A 53 6.46 9.63 -0.62
CA LYS A 53 5.33 10.49 -0.97
C LYS A 53 4.70 11.15 0.25
N THR A 54 4.67 10.47 1.40
CA THR A 54 4.10 11.01 2.63
C THR A 54 5.14 11.68 3.54
N ALA A 55 6.40 11.82 3.10
CA ALA A 55 7.40 12.56 3.83
C ALA A 55 6.95 14.01 4.10
N GLY A 56 7.04 14.44 5.35
CA GLY A 56 6.62 15.78 5.80
C GLY A 56 5.15 15.87 6.26
N TYR A 57 4.33 14.84 6.08
CA TYR A 57 2.98 14.83 6.65
C TYR A 57 3.02 14.51 8.14
N SER A 58 2.50 15.41 8.96
CA SER A 58 2.36 15.16 10.40
C SER A 58 1.46 13.94 10.64
N ASN A 59 1.78 13.18 11.69
CA ASN A 59 1.00 12.02 12.13
C ASN A 59 0.94 10.82 11.16
N VAL A 60 1.71 10.84 10.07
CA VAL A 60 1.83 9.75 9.10
C VAL A 60 3.20 9.09 9.23
N ASN A 61 3.21 7.80 9.57
CA ASN A 61 4.44 7.02 9.63
C ASN A 61 4.22 5.58 9.15
N ILE A 62 4.67 5.29 7.92
CA ILE A 62 4.37 4.06 7.20
C ILE A 62 5.54 3.09 7.31
N HIS A 63 5.33 1.94 7.96
CA HIS A 63 6.35 0.89 8.12
C HIS A 63 5.88 -0.49 7.61
N ASN A 64 4.58 -0.65 7.32
CA ASN A 64 3.99 -1.90 6.87
C ASN A 64 2.73 -1.63 6.07
N PHE A 65 2.11 -2.68 5.49
CA PHE A 65 0.83 -2.62 4.76
C PHE A 65 -0.36 -3.07 5.62
N THR A 66 -0.27 -2.94 6.95
CA THR A 66 -1.33 -3.33 7.88
C THR A 66 -1.63 -2.21 8.86
N THR A 67 -0.96 -2.18 10.01
CA THR A 67 -1.25 -1.26 11.11
C THR A 67 -0.94 0.20 10.78
N SER A 68 0.05 0.47 9.93
CA SER A 68 0.38 1.84 9.49
C SER A 68 -0.73 2.55 8.71
N TRP A 69 -1.73 1.82 8.24
CA TRP A 69 -2.82 2.36 7.42
C TRP A 69 -4.16 2.42 8.16
N ARG A 70 -4.20 1.88 9.38
CA ARG A 70 -5.45 1.64 10.13
C ARG A 70 -6.14 2.91 10.58
N ASP A 71 -5.39 3.98 10.85
CA ASP A 71 -5.96 5.29 11.23
C ASP A 71 -6.37 6.15 10.02
N GLY A 72 -6.21 5.64 8.80
CA GLY A 72 -6.61 6.30 7.56
C GLY A 72 -5.72 7.50 7.15
N MET A 73 -4.78 7.94 7.99
CA MET A 73 -3.97 9.14 7.71
C MET A 73 -3.04 8.92 6.51
N ALA A 74 -2.46 7.72 6.40
CA ALA A 74 -1.59 7.35 5.28
C ALA A 74 -2.29 7.46 3.91
N PHE A 75 -3.56 7.02 3.82
CA PHE A 75 -4.35 7.12 2.60
C PHE A 75 -4.64 8.58 2.23
N ASN A 76 -5.11 9.36 3.20
CA ASN A 76 -5.41 10.78 2.98
C ASN A 76 -4.15 11.57 2.58
N ALA A 77 -2.99 11.23 3.14
CA ALA A 77 -1.73 11.91 2.80
C ALA A 77 -1.30 11.61 1.37
N LEU A 78 -1.44 10.36 0.92
CA LEU A 78 -1.15 10.00 -0.47
C LEU A 78 -2.09 10.71 -1.45
N ILE A 79 -3.39 10.80 -1.14
CA ILE A 79 -4.34 11.51 -2.00
C ILE A 79 -4.00 13.00 -2.02
N HIS A 80 -3.84 13.63 -0.86
CA HIS A 80 -3.47 15.06 -0.74
C HIS A 80 -2.17 15.39 -1.47
N LYS A 81 -1.17 14.48 -1.44
CA LYS A 81 0.10 14.67 -2.16
C LYS A 81 -0.08 14.76 -3.68
N HIS A 82 -1.05 14.06 -4.25
CA HIS A 82 -1.32 14.07 -5.70
C HIS A 82 -2.40 15.08 -6.09
N ARG A 83 -3.36 15.34 -5.20
CA ARG A 83 -4.52 16.21 -5.40
C ARG A 83 -4.85 16.95 -4.11
N PRO A 84 -4.11 18.03 -3.78
CA PRO A 84 -4.28 18.75 -2.52
C PRO A 84 -5.64 19.46 -2.44
N ASP A 85 -6.29 19.70 -3.56
CA ASP A 85 -7.60 20.33 -3.66
C ASP A 85 -8.77 19.46 -3.15
N LEU A 86 -8.57 18.14 -3.03
CA LEU A 86 -9.64 17.21 -2.65
C LEU A 86 -9.77 16.99 -1.14
N ILE A 87 -8.73 17.30 -0.36
CA ILE A 87 -8.66 16.98 1.07
C ILE A 87 -8.08 18.16 1.83
N ASP A 88 -8.80 18.64 2.84
CA ASP A 88 -8.23 19.57 3.82
C ASP A 88 -7.52 18.76 4.91
N PHE A 89 -6.23 18.48 4.69
CA PHE A 89 -5.47 17.55 5.53
C PHE A 89 -5.30 18.05 6.98
N ASP A 90 -5.19 19.36 7.18
CA ASP A 90 -4.98 19.96 8.51
C ASP A 90 -6.20 19.80 9.43
N LYS A 91 -7.38 19.58 8.85
CA LYS A 91 -8.61 19.28 9.61
C LYS A 91 -8.73 17.80 10.01
N LEU A 92 -7.92 16.91 9.43
CA LEU A 92 -7.98 15.48 9.72
C LEU A 92 -7.27 15.14 11.02
N LYS A 93 -7.90 14.27 11.81
CA LYS A 93 -7.33 13.69 13.03
C LYS A 93 -7.44 12.18 12.99
N LYS A 94 -6.52 11.49 13.65
CA LYS A 94 -6.53 10.02 13.76
C LYS A 94 -7.84 9.46 14.32
N SER A 95 -8.50 10.21 15.20
CA SER A 95 -9.79 9.85 15.80
C SER A 95 -10.97 9.89 14.83
N ASN A 96 -10.80 10.45 13.63
CA ASN A 96 -11.84 10.46 12.61
C ASN A 96 -12.01 9.10 11.91
N ALA A 97 -11.11 8.14 12.14
CA ALA A 97 -11.26 6.79 11.62
C ALA A 97 -12.51 6.13 12.24
N HIS A 98 -13.55 5.94 11.43
CA HIS A 98 -14.71 5.14 11.80
C HIS A 98 -14.32 3.66 11.75
N TYR A 99 -14.54 2.95 12.86
CA TYR A 99 -14.33 1.50 12.99
C TYR A 99 -15.54 0.71 12.52
#